data_AF-A0A3B4B5L5-F1
#
_entry.id   AF-A0A3B4B5L5-F1
#
_cell.length_a   1.000
_cell.length_b   1.000
_cell.length_c   1.000
_cell.angle_alpha   90.00
_cell.angle_beta   90.00
_cell.angle_gamma   90.00
#
_symmetry.space_group_name_H-M   'P 1'
#
loop_
_entity.id
_entity.type
_entity.pdbx_description
1 polymer ?
#
loop_
_entity_poly.entity_id
_entity_poly.type
_entity_poly.pdbx_seq_one_letter_code
_entity_poly.pdbx_strand_id
1 'polypeptide(L)'
;CNTCDDQTALHIASRLGKPDIVQQLLSNGACPDSTTSSGYTPLHLAAREGHRDIAAALLDQGAGQGVTTKGITPLHLAAQEGSALRSGLT
;
A
#
# COMPACT_ATOMS: atom_id res chain seq x y z
N CYS A 1 -0.39 14.03 -15.16
CA CYS A 1 -0.02 13.13 -14.03
C CYS A 1 -1.07 13.35 -12.94
N ASN A 2 -1.92 12.36 -12.68
CA ASN A 2 -3.13 12.54 -11.86
C ASN A 2 -2.89 12.18 -10.39
N THR A 3 -1.72 12.51 -9.83
CA THR A 3 -1.41 12.18 -8.43
C THR A 3 -0.87 13.41 -7.72
N CYS A 4 -1.78 14.34 -7.46
CA CYS A 4 -1.61 15.42 -6.49
C CYS A 4 -2.31 15.06 -5.16
N ASP A 5 -2.59 13.78 -4.90
CA ASP A 5 -2.94 13.33 -3.56
C ASP A 5 -1.73 13.54 -2.65
N ASP A 6 -1.95 13.88 -1.38
CA ASP A 6 -0.94 14.04 -0.33
C ASP A 6 -0.15 12.74 -0.06
N GLN A 7 0.63 12.29 -1.04
CA GLN A 7 1.40 11.07 -1.02
C GLN A 7 2.76 11.34 -0.41
N THR A 8 2.99 10.76 0.75
CA THR A 8 4.33 10.70 1.35
C THR A 8 5.27 9.83 0.52
N ALA A 9 6.57 9.96 0.76
CA ALA A 9 7.58 9.09 0.12
C ALA A 9 7.27 7.59 0.32
N LEU A 10 6.68 7.22 1.47
CA LEU A 10 6.30 5.84 1.78
C LEU A 10 5.18 5.32 0.87
N HIS A 11 4.20 6.16 0.50
CA HIS A 11 3.16 5.81 -0.47
C HIS A 11 3.75 5.52 -1.85
N ILE A 12 4.66 6.40 -2.29
CA ILE A 12 5.29 6.29 -3.61
C ILE A 12 6.15 5.03 -3.66
N ALA A 13 7.01 4.81 -2.65
CA ALA A 13 7.85 3.62 -2.57
C ALA A 13 7.03 2.33 -2.51
N SER A 14 5.91 2.33 -1.77
CA SER A 14 5.00 1.18 -1.67
C SER A 14 4.28 0.88 -2.98
N ARG A 15 3.84 1.91 -3.72
CA ARG A 15 3.23 1.71 -5.04
C ARG A 15 4.25 1.20 -6.06
N LEU A 16 5.47 1.74 -6.03
CA LEU A 16 6.52 1.40 -6.99
C LEU A 16 7.19 0.04 -6.74
N GLY A 17 6.86 -0.66 -5.65
CA GLY A 17 7.48 -1.96 -5.36
C GLY A 17 8.95 -1.83 -4.96
N LYS A 18 9.32 -0.81 -4.17
CA LYS A 18 10.71 -0.55 -3.74
C LYS A 18 10.91 -0.91 -2.25
N PRO A 19 11.11 -2.20 -1.90
CA PRO A 19 11.20 -2.63 -0.51
C PRO A 19 12.37 -2.00 0.25
N ASP A 20 13.54 -1.81 -0.38
CA ASP A 20 14.70 -1.19 0.26
C ASP A 20 14.39 0.23 0.74
N ILE A 21 13.70 1.02 -0.09
CA ILE A 21 13.32 2.39 0.24
C ILE A 21 12.25 2.39 1.33
N VAL A 22 11.28 1.48 1.27
CA VAL A 22 10.26 1.33 2.31
C VAL A 22 10.92 1.05 3.66
N GLN A 23 11.85 0.10 3.71
CA GLN A 23 12.59 -0.24 4.93
C GLN A 23 13.39 0.95 5.47
N GLN A 24 14.10 1.68 4.61
CA GLN A 24 14.82 2.88 5.04
C GLN A 24 13.89 3.97 5.58
N LEU A 25 12.74 4.19 4.94
CA LEU A 25 11.77 5.18 5.39
C LEU A 25 11.18 4.79 6.75
N LEU A 26 10.82 3.52 6.94
CA LEU A 26 10.29 3.01 8.20
C LEU A 26 11.34 3.10 9.33
N SER A 27 12.59 2.73 9.04
CA SER A 27 13.71 2.87 9.99
C SER A 27 13.98 4.32 10.39
N ASN A 28 13.73 5.27 9.48
CA ASN A 28 13.80 6.71 9.75
C ASN A 28 12.56 7.27 10.48
N GLY A 29 11.64 6.41 10.94
CA GLY A 29 10.46 6.82 11.70
C GLY A 29 9.29 7.30 10.84
N ALA A 30 9.22 6.91 9.56
CA ALA A 30 8.05 7.20 8.75
C ALA A 30 6.80 6.50 9.30
N CYS A 31 5.70 7.23 9.45
CA CYS A 31 4.44 6.68 9.94
C CYS A 31 3.81 5.72 8.91
N PRO A 32 3.67 4.42 9.20
CA PRO A 32 3.10 3.44 8.27
C PRO A 32 1.61 3.65 8.01
N ASP A 33 0.90 4.30 8.93
CA ASP A 33 -0.53 4.62 8.86
C ASP A 33 -0.84 5.98 8.24
N SER A 34 0.16 6.62 7.62
CA SER A 34 -0.08 7.88 6.90
C SER A 34 -1.15 7.67 5.83
N THR A 35 -2.16 8.54 5.78
CA THR A 35 -3.23 8.47 4.78
C THR A 35 -3.11 9.61 3.77
N THR A 36 -3.39 9.33 2.50
CA THR A 36 -3.62 10.39 1.50
C THR A 36 -4.97 11.10 1.72
N SER A 37 -5.22 12.19 0.99
CA SER A 37 -6.53 12.87 0.91
C SER A 37 -7.68 11.93 0.53
N SER A 38 -7.38 10.90 -0.25
CA SER A 38 -8.32 9.84 -0.64
C SER A 38 -8.43 8.70 0.40
N GLY A 39 -7.78 8.81 1.55
CA GLY A 39 -7.79 7.83 2.63
C GLY A 39 -6.96 6.57 2.40
N TYR A 40 -6.12 6.53 1.36
CA TYR A 40 -5.27 5.37 1.11
C TYR A 40 -4.03 5.43 2.00
N THR A 41 -3.67 4.29 2.60
CA THR A 41 -2.39 4.10 3.30
C THR A 41 -1.36 3.46 2.37
N PRO A 42 -0.05 3.49 2.71
CA PRO A 42 0.98 2.75 1.98
C PRO A 42 0.63 1.27 1.83
N LEU A 43 0.01 0.65 2.84
CA LEU A 43 -0.41 -0.74 2.82
C LEU A 43 -1.50 -1.01 1.77
N HIS A 44 -2.44 -0.08 1.57
CA HIS A 44 -3.42 -0.20 0.49
C HIS A 44 -2.77 -0.19 -0.89
N LEU A 45 -1.76 0.66 -1.08
CA LEU A 45 -1.04 0.75 -2.36
C LEU A 45 -0.22 -0.52 -2.60
N ALA A 46 0.52 -1.00 -1.59
CA ALA A 46 1.27 -2.26 -1.69
C ALA A 46 0.34 -3.44 -2.00
N ALA A 47 -0.82 -3.52 -1.32
CA ALA A 47 -1.81 -4.57 -1.53
C ALA A 47 -2.43 -4.54 -2.93
N ARG A 48 -2.74 -3.34 -3.44
CA ARG A 48 -3.29 -3.15 -4.80
C ARG A 48 -2.27 -3.55 -5.87
N GLU A 49 -1.01 -3.19 -5.71
CA GLU A 49 0.01 -3.54 -6.72
C GLU A 49 0.57 -4.97 -6.52
N GLY A 50 0.13 -5.70 -5.48
CA GLY A 50 0.53 -7.08 -5.20
C GLY A 50 1.89 -7.24 -4.52
N HIS A 51 2.48 -6.17 -3.99
CA HIS A 51 3.81 -6.17 -3.34
C HIS A 51 3.73 -6.72 -1.92
N ARG A 52 3.75 -8.06 -1.82
CA ARG A 52 3.59 -8.80 -0.55
C ARG A 52 4.70 -8.55 0.46
N ASP A 53 5.93 -8.41 -0.01
CA ASP A 53 7.13 -8.09 0.78
C ASP A 53 7.00 -6.72 1.47
N ILE A 54 6.53 -5.72 0.73
CA ILE A 54 6.25 -4.38 1.26
C ILE A 54 5.09 -4.42 2.24
N ALA A 55 4.02 -5.14 1.91
CA ALA A 55 2.88 -5.29 2.79
C ALA A 55 3.28 -5.93 4.13
N ALA A 56 4.13 -6.97 4.11
CA ALA A 56 4.67 -7.58 5.31
C ALA A 56 5.52 -6.60 6.12
N ALA A 57 6.43 -5.86 5.47
CA ALA A 57 7.27 -4.86 6.12
C ALA A 57 6.45 -3.77 6.85
N LEU A 58 5.36 -3.31 6.23
CA LEU A 58 4.47 -2.31 6.82
C LEU A 58 3.73 -2.89 8.03
N LEU A 59 3.21 -4.13 7.93
CA LEU A 59 2.53 -4.81 9.02
C LEU A 59 3.46 -5.08 10.21
N ASP A 60 4.72 -5.44 9.96
CA ASP A 60 5.73 -5.64 11.01
C ASP A 60 6.03 -4.33 11.77
N GLN A 61 5.88 -3.18 11.11
CA GLN A 61 5.99 -1.86 11.74
C GLN A 61 4.67 -1.38 12.37
N GLY A 62 3.68 -2.26 12.50
CA GLY A 62 2.41 -1.95 13.13
C GLY A 62 1.43 -1.18 12.25
N ALA A 63 1.59 -1.21 10.93
CA ALA A 63 0.57 -0.65 10.02
C ALA A 63 -0.79 -1.27 10.31
N GLY A 64 -1.77 -0.42 10.61
CA GLY A 64 -3.15 -0.82 10.77
C GLY A 64 -3.73 -1.31 9.44
N GLN A 65 -4.58 -2.34 9.52
CA GLN A 65 -5.45 -2.75 8.41
C GLN A 65 -6.65 -1.78 8.24
N GLY A 66 -6.41 -0.50 8.49
CA GLY A 66 -7.44 0.54 8.52
C GLY A 66 -8.23 0.61 7.21
N VAL A 67 -9.43 1.17 7.29
CA VAL A 67 -10.30 1.40 6.14
C VAL A 67 -10.01 2.77 5.53
N THR A 68 -9.99 2.84 4.20
CA THR A 68 -10.00 4.12 3.46
C THR A 68 -11.27 4.91 3.75
N THR A 69 -11.32 6.18 3.30
CA THR A 69 -12.52 7.03 3.34
C THR A 69 -13.71 6.43 2.57
N LYS A 70 -13.46 5.47 1.67
CA LYS A 70 -14.49 4.74 0.92
C LYS A 70 -14.89 3.41 1.57
N GLY A 71 -14.41 3.12 2.78
CA GLY A 71 -14.67 1.85 3.48
C GLY A 71 -13.94 0.64 2.90
N ILE A 72 -12.97 0.86 2.00
CA ILE A 72 -12.17 -0.20 1.39
C ILE A 72 -11.00 -0.53 2.32
N THR A 73 -10.73 -1.81 2.53
CA THR A 73 -9.55 -2.29 3.30
C THR A 73 -8.43 -2.70 2.34
N PRO A 74 -7.17 -2.82 2.80
CA PRO A 74 -6.08 -3.32 1.96
C PRO A 74 -6.38 -4.72 1.40
N LEU A 75 -7.07 -5.56 2.19
CA LEU A 75 -7.45 -6.91 1.77
C LEU A 75 -8.46 -6.91 0.61
N HIS A 76 -9.42 -5.97 0.59
CA HIS A 76 -10.33 -5.83 -0.55
C HIS A 76 -9.58 -5.56 -1.86
N LEU A 77 -8.55 -4.71 -1.80
CA LEU A 77 -7.71 -4.39 -2.97
C LEU A 77 -6.85 -5.58 -3.40
N ALA A 78 -6.24 -6.29 -2.44
CA ALA A 78 -5.46 -7.50 -2.75
C ALA A 78 -6.34 -8.59 -3.38
N ALA A 79 -7.58 -8.75 -2.94
CA ALA A 79 -8.52 -9.71 -3.49
C ALA A 79 -8.95 -9.35 -4.93
N GLN A 80 -9.16 -8.07 -5.22
CA GLN A 80 -9.50 -7.60 -6.56
C GLN A 80 -8.40 -7.92 -7.59
N GLU A 81 -7.14 -7.66 -7.21
CA GLU A 81 -5.99 -7.82 -8.12
C GLU A 81 -5.50 -9.27 -8.20
N GLY A 82 -5.59 -10.03 -7.09
CA GLY A 82 -5.39 -11.48 -7.11
C GLY A 82 -6.41 -12.21 -8.01
N SER A 83 -7.59 -11.63 -8.22
CA SER A 83 -8.60 -12.16 -9.15
C SER A 83 -8.28 -11.85 -10.63
N ALA A 84 -7.55 -10.77 -10.91
CA ALA A 84 -7.16 -10.39 -12.26
C ALA A 84 -6.17 -11.41 -12.88
N LEU A 85 -5.30 -12.02 -12.06
CA LEU A 85 -4.37 -13.07 -12.49
C LEU A 85 -5.04 -14.39 -12.92
N ARG A 86 -6.33 -14.61 -12.58
CA ARG A 86 -7.07 -15.82 -12.97
C ARG A 86 -7.82 -15.68 -14.30
N SER A 87 -8.02 -14.47 -14.80
CA SER A 87 -8.83 -14.24 -16.01
C SER A 87 -8.06 -14.37 -17.34
N GLY A 88 -6.78 -14.78 -17.31
CA GLY A 88 -5.93 -14.95 -18.50
C GLY A 88 -5.66 -16.39 -18.94
N LEU A 89 -6.26 -17.40 -18.27
CA LEU A 89 -6.21 -18.81 -18.69
C LEU A 89 -7.63 -19.36 -18.88
N THR A 90 -8.27 -19.01 -19.99
CA THR A 90 -9.31 -19.82 -20.66
C THR A 90 -9.23 -19.60 -22.15
#